data_AF-J9AF74-F1
#
_entry.id   AF-J9AF74-F1
#
_cell.length_a   1.000
_cell.length_b   1.000
_cell.length_c   1.000
_cell.angle_alpha   90.00
_cell.angle_beta   90.00
_cell.angle_gamma   90.00
#
_symmetry.space_group_name_H-M   'P 1'
#
loop_
_entity.id
_entity.type
_entity.pdbx_description
1 polymer ?
#
loop_
_entity_poly.entity_id
_entity_poly.type
_entity_poly.pdbx_seq_one_letter_code
_entity_poly.pdbx_strand_id
1 'polypeptide(L)'
;MDGDSAIRINEDGQTVDELMSNNVGLTYNDFNILPGYIGFDVSSVDLTTHLTRDITLKTPLVSSPMDTVTECEMAIAMAVRYHLDY
;
A
#
# COMPACT_ATOMS: atom_id res chain seq x y z
N MET A 1 -5.42 43.88 12.75
CA MET A 1 -5.23 42.96 13.90
C MET A 1 -5.71 41.63 13.36
N ASP A 2 -4.79 40.96 12.69
CA ASP A 2 -5.08 39.96 11.68
C ASP A 2 -4.98 38.60 12.38
N GLY A 3 -6.15 38.02 12.62
CA GLY A 3 -6.33 36.83 13.44
C GLY A 3 -6.83 35.63 12.64
N ASP A 4 -6.40 35.49 11.38
CA ASP A 4 -6.55 34.24 10.65
C ASP A 4 -5.25 33.46 10.78
N SER A 5 -5.14 32.71 11.89
CA SER A 5 -4.09 31.72 12.09
C SER A 5 -4.35 30.57 11.12
N ALA A 6 -4.03 30.80 9.85
CA ALA A 6 -3.87 29.76 8.86
C ALA A 6 -2.94 28.71 9.47
N ILE A 7 -3.49 27.52 9.69
CA ILE A 7 -2.73 26.34 10.09
C ILE A 7 -1.56 26.25 9.12
N ARG A 8 -0.34 26.51 9.60
CA ARG A 8 0.87 26.20 8.84
C ARG A 8 0.86 24.68 8.74
N ILE A 9 0.38 24.14 7.63
CA ILE A 9 0.73 22.78 7.22
C ILE A 9 2.26 22.80 7.16
N ASN A 10 2.88 22.25 8.20
CA ASN A 10 4.33 22.24 8.33
C ASN A 10 4.91 21.64 7.05
N GLU A 11 6.00 22.22 6.55
CA GLU A 11 6.80 21.72 5.44
C GLU A 11 7.57 20.46 5.87
N ASP A 12 6.87 19.50 6.48
CA ASP A 12 7.47 18.30 7.05
C ASP A 12 7.31 17.14 6.05
N GLY A 13 8.44 16.57 5.66
CA GLY A 13 8.53 15.44 4.73
C GLY A 13 9.13 15.81 3.38
N GLN A 14 9.39 14.77 2.58
CA GLN A 14 9.78 14.92 1.18
C GLN A 14 8.74 14.20 0.33
N THR A 15 8.41 14.76 -0.83
CA THR A 15 7.53 14.10 -1.79
C THR A 15 8.24 12.89 -2.43
N VAL A 16 7.47 11.94 -2.96
CA VAL A 16 8.04 10.76 -3.63
C VAL A 16 8.91 11.17 -4.82
N ASP A 17 8.50 12.21 -5.55
CA ASP A 17 9.25 12.70 -6.70
C ASP A 17 10.62 13.26 -6.28
N GLU A 18 10.68 14.03 -5.20
CA GLU A 18 11.94 14.55 -4.65
C GLU A 18 12.83 13.43 -4.09
N LEU A 19 12.23 12.45 -3.43
CA LEU A 19 12.93 11.30 -2.87
C LEU A 19 13.56 10.43 -3.97
N MET A 20 12.82 10.16 -5.05
CA MET A 20 13.23 9.29 -6.16
C MET A 20 14.09 9.99 -7.22
N SER A 21 14.16 11.33 -7.24
CA SER A 21 14.98 12.09 -8.19
C SER A 21 16.49 11.97 -7.95
N ASN A 22 16.89 11.64 -6.72
CA ASN A 22 18.27 11.37 -6.40
C ASN A 22 18.59 9.96 -6.91
N ASN A 23 19.36 9.85 -8.00
CA ASN A 23 19.70 8.64 -8.76
C ASN A 23 20.44 7.55 -7.95
N VAL A 24 19.84 7.13 -6.83
CA VAL A 24 20.31 6.28 -5.74
C VAL A 24 19.28 5.17 -5.58
N GLY A 25 19.74 3.93 -5.35
CA GLY A 25 18.84 2.82 -5.06
C GLY A 25 18.33 2.89 -3.63
N LEU A 26 17.01 3.03 -3.46
CA LEU A 26 16.35 3.02 -2.15
C LEU A 26 15.73 1.64 -1.89
N THR A 27 15.89 1.14 -0.66
CA THR A 27 15.20 -0.05 -0.13
C THR A 27 14.10 0.34 0.86
N TYR A 28 13.19 -0.58 1.17
CA TYR A 28 12.06 -0.36 2.11
C TYR A 28 12.50 0.12 3.50
N ASN A 29 13.74 -0.16 3.91
CA ASN A 29 14.27 0.26 5.20
C ASN A 29 14.85 1.68 5.19
N ASP A 30 14.97 2.33 4.02
CA ASP A 30 15.63 3.63 3.89
C ASP A 30 14.69 4.82 4.09
N PHE A 31 13.37 4.58 4.14
CA PHE A 31 12.38 5.65 4.31
C PHE A 31 11.23 5.20 5.22
N ASN A 32 10.54 6.19 5.79
CA ASN A 32 9.33 6.00 6.59
C ASN A 32 8.21 6.89 6.04
N ILE A 33 6.97 6.44 6.20
CA ILE A 33 5.79 7.20 5.80
C ILE A 33 5.32 8.04 6.99
N LEU A 34 5.14 9.34 6.77
CA LEU A 34 4.56 10.23 7.78
C LEU A 34 3.05 9.93 7.93
N PRO A 35 2.55 9.75 9.17
CA PRO A 35 1.14 9.45 9.39
C PRO A 35 0.25 10.66 9.05
N GLY A 36 -0.92 10.38 8.49
CA GLY A 36 -1.97 11.37 8.22
C GLY A 36 -3.15 11.28 9.19
N TYR A 37 -4.15 12.12 8.98
CA TYR A 37 -5.42 12.07 9.72
C TYR A 37 -6.28 10.88 9.24
N ILE A 38 -6.86 10.13 10.18
CA ILE A 38 -7.75 8.99 9.91
C ILE A 38 -9.13 9.29 10.51
N GLY A 39 -10.18 9.23 9.69
CA GLY A 39 -11.57 9.46 10.09
C GLY A 39 -12.51 8.28 9.79
N PHE A 40 -11.96 7.12 9.43
CA PHE A 40 -12.69 5.93 9.02
C PHE A 40 -12.16 4.69 9.75
N ASP A 41 -12.92 3.61 9.73
CA ASP A 41 -12.53 2.34 10.37
C ASP A 41 -11.60 1.52 9.47
N VAL A 42 -10.69 0.75 10.06
CA VAL A 42 -9.73 -0.09 9.32
C VAL A 42 -10.43 -1.07 8.37
N SER A 43 -11.63 -1.56 8.72
CA SER A 43 -12.43 -2.46 7.86
C SER A 43 -12.98 -1.78 6.60
N SER A 44 -13.01 -0.45 6.56
CA SER A 44 -13.50 0.30 5.40
C SER A 44 -12.42 0.60 4.34
N VAL A 45 -11.18 0.15 4.56
CA VAL A 45 -10.09 0.32 3.61
C VAL A 45 -10.24 -0.68 2.47
N ASP A 46 -10.39 -0.17 1.24
CA ASP A 46 -10.43 -1.00 0.04
C ASP A 46 -9.01 -1.45 -0.35
N LEU A 47 -8.79 -2.77 -0.37
CA LEU A 47 -7.54 -3.40 -0.78
C LEU A 47 -7.58 -3.91 -2.23
N THR A 48 -8.62 -3.55 -2.99
CA THR A 48 -8.76 -3.93 -4.39
C THR A 48 -7.62 -3.36 -5.22
N THR A 49 -6.99 -4.22 -6.00
CA THR A 49 -5.75 -3.93 -6.73
C THR A 49 -5.74 -4.67 -8.06
N HIS A 50 -5.15 -4.04 -9.06
CA HIS A 50 -5.00 -4.60 -10.39
C HIS A 50 -3.64 -5.30 -10.51
N LEU A 51 -3.64 -6.62 -10.61
CA LEU A 51 -2.42 -7.38 -10.89
C LEU A 51 -2.00 -7.22 -12.35
N THR A 52 -2.98 -7.23 -13.26
CA THR A 52 -2.79 -6.95 -14.68
C THR A 52 -3.94 -6.07 -15.17
N ARG A 53 -3.88 -5.62 -16.43
CA ARG A 53 -4.95 -4.81 -17.05
C ARG A 53 -6.33 -5.48 -16.98
N ASP A 54 -6.37 -6.81 -17.05
CA ASP A 54 -7.63 -7.58 -17.12
C ASP A 54 -7.89 -8.39 -15.84
N ILE A 55 -6.94 -8.45 -14.89
CA ILE A 55 -7.04 -9.24 -13.67
C ILE A 55 -7.01 -8.30 -12.46
N THR A 56 -8.15 -8.24 -11.78
CA THR A 56 -8.32 -7.50 -10.52
C THR A 56 -8.41 -8.47 -9.36
N LEU A 57 -7.68 -8.18 -8.28
CA LEU A 57 -7.68 -8.92 -7.03
C LEU A 57 -8.30 -8.06 -5.93
N LYS A 58 -8.98 -8.68 -4.97
CA LYS A 58 -9.51 -7.99 -3.77
C LYS A 58 -8.42 -7.64 -2.75
N THR A 59 -7.24 -8.22 -2.89
CA THR A 59 -6.13 -8.05 -1.95
C THR A 59 -4.79 -8.12 -2.73
N PRO A 60 -3.79 -7.28 -2.41
CA PRO A 60 -2.52 -7.21 -3.15
C PRO A 60 -1.52 -8.29 -2.73
N LEU A 61 -1.97 -9.54 -2.65
CA LEU A 61 -1.17 -10.67 -2.21
C LEU A 61 -1.14 -11.75 -3.29
N VAL A 62 0.07 -12.11 -3.72
CA VAL A 62 0.34 -13.15 -4.72
C VAL A 62 1.47 -14.03 -4.22
N SER A 63 1.33 -15.35 -4.37
CA SER A 63 2.39 -16.30 -4.02
C SER A 63 3.46 -16.35 -5.09
N SER A 64 4.71 -16.50 -4.67
CA SER A 64 5.84 -16.65 -5.59
C SER A 64 5.78 -17.99 -6.33
N PRO A 65 6.06 -18.05 -7.64
CA PRO A 65 6.07 -19.29 -8.42
C PRO A 65 7.33 -20.12 -8.10
N MET A 66 7.40 -20.66 -6.89
CA MET A 66 8.49 -21.51 -6.40
C MET A 66 7.92 -22.88 -6.02
N ASP A 67 8.67 -23.93 -6.33
CA ASP A 67 8.29 -25.33 -6.04
C ASP A 67 7.98 -25.56 -4.54
N THR A 68 8.58 -24.77 -3.65
CA THR A 68 8.38 -24.87 -2.19
C THR A 68 7.24 -24.01 -1.65
N VAL A 69 6.61 -23.18 -2.49
CA VAL A 69 5.63 -22.16 -2.07
C VAL A 69 4.30 -22.34 -2.77
N THR A 70 4.30 -22.55 -4.09
CA THR A 70 3.09 -22.54 -4.90
C THR A 70 2.85 -23.92 -5.48
N GLU A 71 2.20 -24.78 -4.69
CA GLU A 71 1.51 -25.97 -5.17
C GLU A 71 -0.01 -25.72 -5.25
N CYS A 72 -0.76 -26.71 -5.76
CA CYS A 72 -2.20 -26.60 -5.96
C CYS A 72 -2.97 -26.21 -4.69
N GLU A 73 -2.52 -26.68 -3.51
CA GLU A 73 -3.16 -26.37 -2.23
C GLU A 73 -3.02 -24.89 -1.85
N MET A 74 -1.85 -24.28 -2.08
CA MET A 74 -1.64 -22.85 -1.82
C MET A 74 -2.48 -21.97 -2.75
N ALA A 75 -2.58 -22.35 -4.03
CA ALA A 75 -3.40 -21.62 -4.99
C ALA A 75 -4.89 -21.62 -4.60
N ILE A 76 -5.42 -22.76 -4.15
CA ILE A 76 -6.80 -22.88 -3.65
C ILE A 76 -6.96 -22.08 -2.36
N ALA A 77 -6.03 -22.21 -1.41
CA ALA A 77 -6.10 -21.52 -0.13
C ALA A 77 -6.12 -19.99 -0.30
N MET A 78 -5.26 -19.44 -1.16
CA MET A 78 -5.25 -18.02 -1.49
C MET A 78 -6.55 -17.59 -2.18
N ALA A 79 -7.02 -18.34 -3.18
CA ALA A 79 -8.26 -18.00 -3.87
C ALA A 79 -9.46 -17.99 -2.91
N VAL A 80 -9.56 -18.96 -2.01
CA VAL A 80 -10.64 -19.03 -1.01
C VAL A 80 -10.51 -17.92 0.03
N ARG A 81 -9.31 -17.68 0.56
CA ARG A 81 -9.07 -16.66 1.61
C ARG A 81 -9.25 -15.22 1.14
N TYR A 82 -8.89 -14.91 -0.11
CA TYR A 82 -9.01 -13.56 -0.64
C TYR A 82 -10.32 -13.32 -1.41
N HIS A 83 -11.10 -14.37 -1.71
CA HIS A 83 -12.44 -14.22 -2.29
C HIS A 83 -13.53 -14.12 -1.21
N LEU A 84 -13.40 -14.92 -0.13
CA LEU A 84 -14.32 -14.94 1.01
C LEU A 84 -13.85 -13.91 2.05
N ASP A 85 -14.17 -12.65 1.81
CA ASP A 85 -14.00 -11.59 2.81
C ASP A 85 -14.81 -11.94 4.08
N TYR A 86 -14.18 -11.80 5.24
CA TYR A 86 -14.77 -11.78 6.59
C TYR A 86 -14.53 -10.40 7.20
#